data_AF-A0A957DIA1-F1
#
_entry.id   AF-A0A957DIA1-F1
#
_cell.length_a   1.000
_cell.length_b   1.000
_cell.length_c   1.000
_cell.angle_alpha   90.00
_cell.angle_beta   90.00
_cell.angle_gamma   90.00
#
_symmetry.space_group_name_H-M   'P 1'
#
loop_
_entity.id
_entity.type
_entity.pdbx_description
1 polymer ?
#
loop_
_entity_poly.entity_id
_entity_poly.type
_entity_poly.pdbx_seq_one_letter_code
_entity_poly.pdbx_strand_id
1 'polypeptide(L)'
;MTKPENWLKLVAGAVGLVFDRVKPVARNGQAAIAVALASPDDLTLIHGIGPTFARRLRDAGITTYAQLASYTPEELQTITKAAVWQANPTDWVAQAREKLN
;
A
#
# COMPACT_ATOMS: atom_id res chain seq x y z
N MET A 1 11.19 31.26 22.78
CA MET A 1 10.64 29.91 22.50
C MET A 1 9.87 29.96 21.19
N THR A 2 10.57 29.75 20.08
CA THR A 2 10.06 29.82 18.70
C THR A 2 10.61 28.60 17.97
N LYS A 3 9.72 27.74 17.45
CA LYS A 3 10.08 26.48 16.80
C LYS A 3 10.70 26.78 15.43
N PRO A 4 11.89 26.27 15.08
CA PRO A 4 12.54 26.60 13.82
C PRO A 4 11.95 25.84 12.62
N GLU A 5 12.07 26.49 11.48
CA GLU A 5 11.33 26.37 10.22
C GLU A 5 11.69 25.13 9.35
N ASN A 6 11.99 23.97 9.97
CA ASN A 6 12.61 22.87 9.22
C ASN A 6 12.14 21.44 9.58
N TRP A 7 10.90 21.29 10.04
CA TRP A 7 10.33 19.97 10.43
C TRP A 7 10.03 19.01 9.25
N LEU A 8 10.21 19.44 8.01
CA LEU A 8 9.94 18.65 6.80
C LEU A 8 11.09 17.71 6.36
N LYS A 9 12.18 17.56 7.14
CA LYS A 9 13.33 16.72 6.76
C LYS A 9 13.57 15.44 7.58
N LEU A 10 12.65 15.03 8.47
CA LEU A 10 12.91 13.92 9.42
C LEU A 10 12.01 12.67 9.31
N VAL A 11 11.31 12.43 8.20
CA VAL A 11 10.59 11.13 7.97
C VAL A 11 10.95 10.40 6.68
N ALA A 12 12.11 10.69 6.09
CA ALA A 12 12.67 9.90 4.99
C ALA A 12 13.67 8.86 5.53
N GLY A 13 13.19 7.93 6.35
CA GLY A 13 13.96 6.78 6.83
C GLY A 13 13.74 5.59 5.90
N ALA A 14 14.63 5.41 4.93
CA ALA A 14 14.71 4.21 4.11
C ALA A 14 14.91 2.97 4.99
N VAL A 15 13.96 2.04 4.99
CA VAL A 15 14.21 0.67 5.45
C VAL A 15 14.72 -0.12 4.25
N GLY A 16 16.03 -0.33 4.26
CA GLY A 16 16.76 -1.07 3.25
C GLY A 16 16.39 -2.56 3.20
N LEU A 17 16.29 -3.04 1.97
CA LEU A 17 17.05 -4.19 1.45
C LEU A 17 17.01 -5.49 2.26
N VAL A 18 16.07 -6.36 1.89
CA VAL A 18 16.41 -7.74 1.48
C VAL A 18 15.68 -8.02 0.17
N PHE A 19 16.16 -7.41 -0.92
CA PHE A 19 15.77 -7.78 -2.28
C PHE A 19 16.85 -8.72 -2.83
N ASP A 20 16.69 -10.02 -2.60
CA ASP A 20 17.28 -10.99 -3.52
C ASP A 20 16.32 -11.11 -4.72
N ARG A 21 16.69 -10.40 -5.79
CA ARG A 21 16.25 -10.61 -7.18
C ARG A 21 14.79 -10.28 -7.56
N VAL A 22 14.37 -9.02 -7.37
CA VAL A 22 13.29 -8.43 -8.19
C VAL A 22 13.70 -7.05 -8.68
N LYS A 23 13.64 -6.83 -10.00
CA LYS A 23 14.01 -5.57 -10.65
C LYS A 23 13.17 -4.40 -10.10
N PRO A 24 13.77 -3.24 -9.75
CA PRO A 24 12.99 -2.09 -9.34
C PRO A 24 12.30 -1.50 -10.58
N VAL A 25 10.98 -1.65 -10.71
CA VAL A 25 10.22 -0.87 -11.69
C VAL A 25 9.97 0.50 -11.06
N ALA A 26 10.73 1.49 -11.50
CA ALA A 26 10.56 2.87 -11.09
C ALA A 26 9.19 3.38 -11.58
N ARG A 27 8.23 3.52 -10.67
CA ARG A 27 7.01 4.32 -10.90
C ARG A 27 7.01 5.52 -9.95
N ASN A 28 7.52 6.62 -10.50
CA ASN A 28 7.29 8.02 -10.14
C ASN A 28 7.02 8.33 -8.64
N GLY A 29 8.05 8.79 -7.92
CA GLY A 29 8.02 9.16 -6.49
C GLY A 29 7.11 10.32 -6.08
N GLN A 30 6.18 10.74 -6.94
CA GLN A 30 5.19 11.79 -6.68
C GLN A 30 3.86 11.24 -6.14
N ALA A 31 3.53 9.97 -6.38
CA ALA A 31 2.32 9.35 -5.84
C ALA A 31 2.45 8.99 -4.34
N ALA A 32 3.66 8.73 -3.86
CA ALA A 32 3.91 8.32 -2.48
C ALA A 32 3.68 9.43 -1.44
N ILE A 33 3.83 10.70 -1.83
CA ILE A 33 3.74 11.87 -0.92
C ILE A 33 2.32 12.37 -0.71
N ALA A 34 1.43 12.26 -1.70
CA ALA A 34 0.02 12.67 -1.54
C ALA A 34 -0.80 11.73 -0.63
N VAL A 35 -0.33 10.48 -0.51
CA VAL A 35 -1.01 9.38 0.18
C VAL A 35 -0.87 9.44 1.71
N ALA A 36 0.17 10.10 2.23
CA ALA A 36 0.46 10.13 3.68
C ALA A 36 -0.52 10.98 4.52
N LEU A 37 -1.44 11.72 3.89
CA LEU A 37 -2.43 12.57 4.57
C LEU A 37 -3.86 12.01 4.54
N ALA A 38 -4.10 10.90 3.87
CA ALA A 38 -5.41 10.26 3.85
C ALA A 38 -5.64 9.47 5.15
N SER A 39 -6.83 9.61 5.74
CA SER A 39 -7.22 8.71 6.83
C SER A 39 -7.20 7.26 6.32
N PRO A 40 -6.72 6.29 7.11
CA PRO A 40 -6.71 4.90 6.70
C PRO A 40 -8.13 4.44 6.34
N ASP A 41 -8.30 3.87 5.15
CA ASP A 41 -9.56 3.26 4.75
C ASP A 41 -9.71 1.88 5.38
N ASP A 42 -10.96 1.44 5.53
CA ASP A 42 -11.23 0.07 5.94
C ASP A 42 -11.12 -0.89 4.75
N LEU A 43 -9.92 -1.40 4.51
CA LEU A 43 -9.65 -2.38 3.46
C LEU A 43 -10.44 -3.69 3.64
N THR A 44 -11.01 -3.97 4.82
CA THR A 44 -11.84 -5.17 5.04
C THR A 44 -13.21 -5.10 4.37
N LEU A 45 -13.62 -3.91 3.90
CA LEU A 45 -14.84 -3.72 3.11
C LEU A 45 -14.72 -4.30 1.68
N ILE A 46 -13.51 -4.65 1.25
CA ILE A 46 -13.27 -5.33 -0.03
C ILE A 46 -13.44 -6.84 0.16
N HIS A 47 -14.27 -7.44 -0.69
CA HIS A 47 -14.53 -8.87 -0.63
C HIS A 47 -13.24 -9.67 -0.84
N GLY A 48 -12.98 -10.63 0.06
CA GLY A 48 -11.77 -11.43 0.07
C GLY A 48 -10.61 -10.84 0.88
N ILE A 49 -10.68 -9.56 1.31
CA ILE A 49 -9.71 -8.99 2.25
C ILE A 49 -10.19 -9.22 3.68
N GLY A 50 -9.82 -10.37 4.25
CA GLY A 50 -10.01 -10.63 5.66
C GLY A 50 -9.05 -9.84 6.57
N PRO A 51 -9.25 -9.88 7.91
CA PRO A 51 -8.40 -9.18 8.88
C PRO A 51 -6.89 -9.48 8.73
N THR A 52 -6.57 -10.72 8.34
CA THR A 52 -5.19 -11.15 8.07
C THR A 52 -4.56 -10.41 6.89
N PHE A 53 -5.26 -10.33 5.76
CA PHE A 53 -4.76 -9.65 4.57
C PHE A 53 -4.72 -8.14 4.77
N ALA A 54 -5.75 -7.56 5.41
CA ALA A 54 -5.74 -6.16 5.81
C ALA A 54 -4.54 -5.82 6.71
N ARG A 55 -4.14 -6.72 7.62
CA ARG A 55 -2.93 -6.53 8.43
C ARG A 55 -1.65 -6.57 7.59
N ARG A 56 -1.52 -7.55 6.68
CA ARG A 56 -0.35 -7.67 5.79
C ARG A 56 -0.23 -6.47 4.83
N LEU A 57 -1.35 -5.97 4.32
CA LEU A 57 -1.40 -4.77 3.48
C LEU A 57 -0.96 -3.54 4.28
N ARG A 58 -1.49 -3.36 5.50
CA ARG A 58 -1.06 -2.27 6.39
C ARG A 58 0.41 -2.34 6.75
N ASP A 59 0.95 -3.53 7.02
CA ASP A 59 2.37 -3.76 7.30
C ASP A 59 3.26 -3.36 6.11
N ALA A 60 2.75 -3.53 4.88
CA ALA A 60 3.38 -3.05 3.65
C ALA A 60 3.12 -1.57 3.33
N GLY A 61 2.44 -0.83 4.22
CA GLY A 61 2.11 0.58 4.03
C GLY A 61 0.87 0.85 3.17
N ILE A 62 0.14 -0.19 2.77
CA ILE A 62 -1.11 -0.07 2.00
C ILE A 62 -2.27 0.06 3.00
N THR A 63 -2.80 1.26 3.11
CA THR A 63 -3.81 1.63 4.11
C THR A 63 -5.06 2.26 3.50
N THR A 64 -5.05 2.57 2.21
CA THR A 64 -6.15 3.25 1.50
C THR A 64 -6.56 2.49 0.25
N TYR A 65 -7.80 2.71 -0.21
CA TYR A 65 -8.29 2.16 -1.48
C TYR A 65 -7.46 2.67 -2.67
N ALA A 66 -7.05 3.95 -2.62
CA ALA A 66 -6.24 4.57 -3.66
C ALA A 66 -4.87 3.88 -3.80
N GLN A 67 -4.24 3.57 -2.67
CA GLN A 67 -3.00 2.79 -2.66
C GLN A 67 -3.25 1.40 -3.24
N LEU A 68 -4.25 0.68 -2.73
CA LEU A 68 -4.53 -0.69 -3.16
C LEU A 68 -4.77 -0.77 -4.68
N ALA A 69 -5.53 0.18 -5.23
CA ALA A 69 -5.83 0.28 -6.66
C ALA A 69 -4.62 0.64 -7.54
N SER A 70 -3.55 1.18 -6.94
CA SER A 70 -2.31 1.57 -7.62
C SER A 70 -1.31 0.42 -7.77
N TYR A 71 -1.44 -0.65 -6.98
CA TYR A 71 -0.60 -1.85 -7.09
C TYR A 71 -1.14 -2.83 -8.14
N THR A 72 -0.27 -3.65 -8.69
CA THR A 72 -0.70 -4.78 -9.54
C THR A 72 -1.18 -5.96 -8.68
N PRO A 73 -2.06 -6.83 -9.21
CA PRO A 73 -2.47 -8.05 -8.52
C PRO A 73 -1.28 -8.93 -8.11
N GLU A 74 -0.24 -9.00 -8.93
CA GLU A 74 0.97 -9.78 -8.69
C GLU A 74 1.79 -9.21 -7.52
N GLU A 75 1.93 -7.89 -7.44
CA GLU A 75 2.58 -7.20 -6.33
C GLU A 75 1.81 -7.43 -5.03
N LEU A 76 0.48 -7.28 -5.06
CA LEU A 76 -0.37 -7.54 -3.89
C LEU A 76 -0.31 -8.99 -3.44
N GLN A 77 -0.24 -9.94 -4.36
CA GLN A 77 -0.06 -11.35 -4.02
C GLN A 77 1.28 -11.61 -3.34
N THR A 78 2.34 -10.98 -3.83
CA THR A 78 3.70 -11.07 -3.27
C THR A 78 3.76 -10.48 -1.86
N ILE A 79 3.17 -9.29 -1.68
CA ILE A 79 3.09 -8.58 -0.39
C ILE A 79 2.27 -9.39 0.62
N THR A 80 1.08 -9.82 0.21
CA THR A 80 0.16 -10.54 1.10
C THR A 80 0.56 -11.99 1.30
N LYS A 81 1.50 -12.54 0.52
CA LYS A 81 1.89 -13.96 0.51
C LYS A 81 0.66 -14.88 0.46
N ALA A 82 -0.36 -14.45 -0.28
CA ALA A 82 -1.62 -15.16 -0.38
C ALA A 82 -1.52 -16.24 -1.45
N ALA A 83 -1.97 -17.46 -1.15
CA ALA A 83 -2.12 -18.46 -2.20
C ALA A 83 -3.26 -18.05 -3.15
N VAL A 84 -3.17 -18.48 -4.41
CA VAL A 84 -4.15 -18.14 -5.48
C VAL A 84 -5.58 -18.55 -5.10
N TRP A 85 -5.75 -19.60 -4.30
CA TRP A 85 -7.06 -20.06 -3.82
C TRP A 85 -7.56 -19.34 -2.56
N GLN A 86 -6.71 -18.55 -1.88
CA GLN A 86 -7.06 -17.83 -0.65
C GLN A 86 -7.51 -16.39 -0.91
N ALA A 87 -7.05 -15.80 -2.01
CA ALA A 87 -7.24 -14.40 -2.32
C ALA A 87 -7.27 -14.20 -3.83
N ASN A 88 -8.08 -13.24 -4.26
CA ASN A 88 -8.06 -12.75 -5.63
C ASN A 88 -7.67 -11.27 -5.66
N PRO A 89 -6.37 -10.95 -5.74
CA PRO A 89 -5.90 -9.56 -5.75
C PRO A 89 -6.41 -8.74 -6.94
N THR A 90 -6.81 -9.40 -8.04
CA THR A 90 -7.46 -8.74 -9.18
C THR A 90 -8.80 -8.15 -8.77
N ASP A 91 -9.62 -8.91 -8.05
CA ASP A 91 -10.92 -8.44 -7.54
C ASP A 91 -10.73 -7.34 -6.50
N TRP A 92 -9.64 -7.39 -5.73
CA TRP A 92 -9.33 -6.34 -4.74
C TRP A 92 -9.03 -5.01 -5.40
N VAL A 93 -8.21 -5.01 -6.47
CA VAL A 93 -7.90 -3.80 -7.24
C VAL A 93 -9.16 -3.24 -7.92
N ALA A 94 -10.01 -4.11 -8.48
CA ALA A 94 -11.27 -3.70 -9.10
C ALA A 94 -12.20 -3.02 -8.08
N GLN A 95 -12.47 -3.68 -6.95
CA GLN A 95 -13.33 -3.14 -5.89
C GLN A 95 -12.75 -1.88 -5.24
N ALA A 96 -11.43 -1.80 -5.06
CA ALA A 96 -10.79 -0.59 -4.56
C ALA A 96 -11.07 0.62 -5.47
N ARG A 97 -11.05 0.42 -6.79
CA ARG A 97 -11.41 1.49 -7.75
C ARG A 97 -12.87 1.90 -7.65
N GLU A 98 -13.77 0.95 -7.41
CA GLU A 98 -15.19 1.26 -7.18
C GLU A 98 -15.41 2.11 -5.92
N LYS A 99 -14.57 1.94 -4.89
CA LYS A 99 -14.63 2.74 -3.66
C LYS A 99 -14.07 4.15 -3.80
N LEU A 100 -13.37 4.46 -4.90
CA LEU A 100 -12.82 5.79 -5.18
C LEU A 100 -13.79 6.71 -5.92
N ASN A 101 -14.94 6.19 -6.34
CA ASN A 101 -15.98 6.90 -7.09
C ASN A 101 -17.15 7.28 -6.18
#